data_AF-A0A4S8RA42-F1
#
_entry.id   AF-A0A4S8RA42-F1
#
_cell.length_a   1.000
_cell.length_b   1.000
_cell.length_c   1.000
_cell.angle_alpha   90.00
_cell.angle_beta   90.00
_cell.angle_gamma   90.00
#
_symmetry.space_group_name_H-M   'P 1'
#
loop_
_entity.id
_entity.type
_entity.pdbx_description
1 polymer ?
#
loop_
_entity_poly.entity_id
_entity_poly.type
_entity_poly.pdbx_seq_one_letter_code
_entity_poly.pdbx_strand_id
1 'polypeptide(L)'
;MSKPTIVVVPGLPGGEAPKGLSKKDQQAKGLKGGLIRYVVINIFATRPGFQAAAKGFLPDDAKRIFYNDISSKKADELIPELLPQSLGVYFSTATYAAWLDVPSTFFYGEAHQSSFTPQVVEMMIEGAQMMNPTAFDVVESLKEDGHCFMISHPEWTAEALRRAAGEKTTLQYYLWKDGLNYLLHPTIPTTSRDLKITEIGVGTGVWFIELARTLPSTVQLDGLDFSFTQYPPKDWLPKNILWIMQNIFAEPLMELQGKYDIIHVQLFITSIRDGNSVSMLKNLIKISKPGGYISWGEWDVATWEVIRIPSAPSQDNNELEQSENTRLRQEKPDLVRVSSVADTWMMASQEIAASILDGLGGGQGDVAKSLIEEVGRDRGDIAFNLQRVITIGKKQF
;
A
#
# COMPACT_ATOMS: atom_id res chain seq x y z
N MET A 1 -12.16 13.55 14.89
CA MET A 1 -10.87 13.06 14.34
C MET A 1 -10.53 13.90 13.12
N SER A 2 -9.31 14.42 13.00
CA SER A 2 -8.82 14.97 11.72
C SER A 2 -8.49 13.78 10.82
N LYS A 3 -9.12 13.70 9.65
CA LYS A 3 -8.92 12.59 8.70
C LYS A 3 -7.45 12.54 8.25
N PRO A 4 -6.87 11.34 8.02
CA PRO A 4 -5.59 11.24 7.30
C PRO A 4 -5.73 12.04 6.01
N THR A 5 -4.86 13.04 5.85
CA THR A 5 -4.94 13.96 4.72
C THR A 5 -3.85 13.57 3.75
N ILE A 6 -4.27 13.15 2.56
CA ILE A 6 -3.42 13.01 1.38
C ILE A 6 -3.58 14.28 0.60
N VAL A 7 -2.47 14.82 0.12
CA VAL A 7 -2.47 16.05 -0.66
C VAL A 7 -1.99 15.69 -2.05
N VAL A 8 -2.91 15.79 -3.01
CA VAL A 8 -2.67 15.70 -4.45
C VAL A 8 -2.61 17.13 -4.93
N VAL A 9 -1.42 17.65 -5.25
CA VAL A 9 -1.35 19.03 -5.75
C VAL A 9 -0.41 19.10 -6.93
N PRO A 10 -0.91 19.54 -8.10
CA PRO A 10 -0.08 19.70 -9.27
C PRO A 10 0.82 20.95 -9.16
N GLY A 11 2.06 20.82 -9.63
CA GLY A 11 2.91 21.95 -10.01
C GLY A 11 3.70 22.60 -8.88
N LEU A 12 4.45 23.65 -9.27
CA LEU A 12 5.31 24.44 -8.39
C LEU A 12 4.60 24.92 -7.10
N PRO A 13 3.42 25.57 -7.17
CA PRO A 13 2.70 25.98 -5.96
C PRO A 13 2.24 24.77 -5.12
N GLY A 14 1.96 23.65 -5.78
CA GLY A 14 1.56 22.41 -5.12
C GLY A 14 2.66 21.70 -4.37
N GLY A 15 3.89 21.78 -4.84
CA GLY A 15 5.07 21.31 -4.11
C GLY A 15 5.40 22.18 -2.89
N GLU A 16 5.02 23.46 -2.93
CA GLU A 16 5.28 24.43 -1.85
C GLU A 16 4.19 24.47 -0.78
N ALA A 17 2.92 24.32 -1.16
CA ALA A 17 1.77 24.46 -0.27
C ALA A 17 1.83 23.60 1.01
N PRO A 18 2.40 22.37 0.99
CA PRO A 18 2.50 21.54 2.19
C PRO A 18 3.55 21.97 3.22
N LYS A 19 4.32 23.04 2.97
CA LYS A 19 5.40 23.48 3.85
C LYS A 19 4.92 23.67 5.30
N GLY A 20 5.50 22.93 6.24
CA GLY A 20 5.12 23.00 7.64
C GLY A 20 3.78 22.31 7.98
N LEU A 21 3.20 21.57 7.03
CA LEU A 21 1.97 20.79 7.18
C LEU A 21 2.23 19.29 7.28
N SER A 22 3.48 18.84 7.18
CA SER A 22 3.83 17.44 7.41
C SER A 22 3.33 16.97 8.78
N LYS A 23 3.03 15.67 8.91
CA LYS A 23 2.69 15.08 10.21
C LYS A 23 3.73 15.42 11.29
N LYS A 24 5.02 15.41 10.92
CA LYS A 24 6.12 15.77 11.81
C LYS A 24 6.04 17.23 12.27
N ASP A 25 5.76 18.16 11.37
CA ASP A 25 5.67 19.59 11.70
C ASP A 25 4.46 19.92 12.56
N GLN A 26 3.32 19.28 12.28
CA GLN A 26 2.10 19.47 13.08
C GLN A 26 2.30 18.95 14.50
N GLN A 27 2.95 17.79 14.66
CA GLN A 27 3.32 17.25 15.97
C GLN A 27 4.28 18.18 16.72
N ALA A 28 5.30 18.74 16.06
CA ALA A 28 6.22 19.69 16.68
C ALA A 28 5.53 20.97 17.17
N LYS A 29 4.38 21.32 16.58
CA LYS A 29 3.51 22.45 16.99
C LYS A 29 2.47 22.07 18.04
N GLY A 30 2.44 20.81 18.50
CA GLY A 30 1.41 20.31 19.41
C GLY A 30 0.01 20.19 18.77
N LEU A 31 -0.05 20.21 17.44
CA LEU A 31 -1.29 20.12 16.66
C LEU A 31 -1.57 18.66 16.27
N LYS A 32 -2.86 18.32 16.16
CA LYS A 32 -3.29 16.99 15.71
C LYS A 32 -3.35 16.95 14.18
N GLY A 33 -2.85 15.86 13.60
CA GLY A 33 -3.00 15.56 12.17
C GLY A 33 -1.74 15.86 11.39
N GLY A 34 -1.93 16.30 10.15
CA GLY A 34 -0.87 16.60 9.21
C GLY A 34 -0.85 15.66 8.01
N LEU A 35 -0.08 16.09 7.01
CA LEU A 35 0.09 15.40 5.76
C LEU A 35 0.91 14.12 5.97
N ILE A 36 0.35 12.98 5.57
CA ILE A 36 0.98 11.65 5.71
C ILE A 36 1.54 11.12 4.40
N ARG A 37 1.04 11.62 3.26
CA ARG A 37 1.45 11.22 1.93
C ARG A 37 1.30 12.36 0.94
N TYR A 38 2.38 12.69 0.25
CA TYR A 38 2.38 13.64 -0.86
C TYR A 38 2.30 12.88 -2.19
N VAL A 39 1.31 13.19 -3.03
CA VAL A 39 1.13 12.50 -4.32
C VAL A 39 1.36 13.48 -5.46
N VAL A 40 2.30 13.12 -6.34
CA VAL A 40 2.58 13.85 -7.58
C VAL A 40 1.95 13.09 -8.74
N ILE A 41 1.20 13.79 -9.59
CA ILE A 41 0.52 13.21 -10.76
C ILE A 41 0.96 13.96 -12.01
N ASN A 42 1.68 13.29 -12.91
CA ASN A 42 2.04 13.79 -14.24
C ASN A 42 2.61 15.21 -14.26
N ILE A 43 3.42 15.59 -13.28
CA ILE A 43 3.97 16.95 -13.19
C ILE A 43 5.36 16.97 -12.55
N PHE A 44 6.06 18.10 -12.68
CA PHE A 44 7.42 18.27 -12.18
C PHE A 44 7.46 18.13 -10.66
N ALA A 45 8.27 17.18 -10.17
CA ALA A 45 8.72 17.15 -8.79
C ALA A 45 9.87 18.14 -8.61
N THR A 46 9.53 19.41 -8.38
CA THR A 46 10.54 20.48 -8.32
C THR A 46 11.32 20.45 -7.01
N ARG A 47 12.63 20.69 -7.08
CA ARG A 47 13.50 20.88 -5.91
C ARG A 47 13.57 22.35 -5.47
N PRO A 48 13.96 22.64 -4.23
CA PRO A 48 14.31 24.01 -3.83
C PRO A 48 15.38 24.61 -4.77
N GLY A 49 15.23 25.88 -5.10
CA GLY A 49 16.04 26.61 -6.08
C GLY A 49 15.57 26.48 -7.53
N PHE A 50 14.59 25.63 -7.83
CA PHE A 50 14.02 25.52 -9.18
C PHE A 50 13.18 26.75 -9.52
N GLN A 51 13.33 27.27 -10.74
CA GLN A 51 12.50 28.33 -11.32
C GLN A 51 12.06 27.88 -12.70
N ALA A 52 10.76 28.00 -13.00
CA ALA A 52 10.23 27.62 -14.31
C ALA A 52 10.70 28.59 -15.41
N ALA A 53 10.82 28.11 -16.64
CA ALA A 53 11.14 28.95 -17.79
C ALA A 53 9.95 29.84 -18.16
N ALA A 54 10.21 31.06 -18.64
CA ALA A 54 9.22 32.13 -18.86
C ALA A 54 8.19 31.90 -20.00
N LYS A 55 7.93 30.66 -20.40
CA LYS A 55 6.96 30.34 -21.47
C LYS A 55 5.72 29.69 -20.87
N GLY A 56 4.63 30.47 -20.86
CA GLY A 56 3.30 29.99 -20.51
C GLY A 56 2.75 29.01 -21.54
N PHE A 57 1.80 28.18 -21.12
CA PHE A 57 0.98 27.38 -22.03
C PHE A 57 -0.22 28.20 -22.50
N LEU A 58 -0.49 28.20 -23.80
CA LEU A 58 -1.68 28.84 -24.37
C LEU A 58 -2.81 27.81 -24.50
N PRO A 59 -4.09 28.22 -24.51
CA PRO A 59 -5.20 27.31 -24.73
C PRO A 59 -5.07 26.46 -26.01
N ASP A 60 -4.45 27.03 -27.06
CA ASP A 60 -4.18 26.32 -28.32
C ASP A 60 -3.23 25.13 -28.16
N ASP A 61 -2.41 25.10 -27.10
CA ASP A 61 -1.54 23.98 -26.77
C ASP A 61 -2.28 22.86 -26.01
N ALA A 62 -3.50 23.10 -25.52
CA ALA A 62 -4.14 22.22 -24.53
C ALA A 62 -4.42 20.81 -25.05
N LYS A 63 -4.87 20.66 -26.31
CA LYS A 63 -5.08 19.34 -26.93
C LYS A 63 -3.79 18.54 -27.05
N ARG A 64 -2.68 19.22 -27.35
CA ARG A 64 -1.38 18.58 -27.55
C ARG A 64 -0.71 18.22 -26.22
N ILE A 65 -0.84 19.08 -25.21
CA ILE A 65 -0.11 18.95 -23.94
C ILE A 65 -0.93 18.23 -22.88
N PHE A 66 -2.16 18.70 -22.60
CA PHE A 66 -2.98 18.22 -21.49
C PHE A 66 -3.91 17.10 -21.92
N TYR A 67 -4.67 17.31 -23.00
CA TYR A 67 -5.76 16.44 -23.43
C TYR A 67 -5.39 15.52 -24.60
N ASN A 68 -4.13 15.07 -24.66
CA ASN A 68 -3.64 14.19 -25.71
C ASN A 68 -4.07 12.73 -25.56
N ASP A 69 -4.75 12.43 -24.45
CA ASP A 69 -5.27 11.14 -24.02
C ASP A 69 -6.79 11.01 -24.11
N ILE A 70 -7.49 12.08 -24.49
CA ILE A 70 -8.94 12.07 -24.64
C ILE A 70 -9.35 12.46 -26.06
N SER A 71 -10.57 12.08 -26.45
CA SER A 71 -11.08 12.43 -27.79
C SER A 71 -11.07 13.94 -28.02
N SER A 72 -10.82 14.40 -29.26
CA SER A 72 -10.85 15.84 -29.57
C SER A 72 -12.18 16.47 -29.17
N LYS A 73 -13.30 15.77 -29.37
CA LYS A 73 -14.63 16.24 -28.95
C LYS A 73 -14.66 16.52 -27.44
N LYS A 74 -14.13 15.60 -26.63
CA LYS A 74 -14.07 15.80 -25.18
C LYS A 74 -13.11 16.91 -24.78
N ALA A 75 -11.97 17.04 -25.47
CA ALA A 75 -11.04 18.14 -25.27
C ALA A 75 -11.70 19.50 -25.59
N ASP A 76 -12.46 19.58 -26.69
CA ASP A 76 -13.19 20.81 -27.09
C ASP A 76 -14.25 21.24 -26.06
N GLU A 77 -14.84 20.28 -25.33
CA GLU A 77 -15.74 20.56 -24.21
C GLU A 77 -15.00 21.11 -22.98
N LEU A 78 -13.78 20.64 -22.71
CA LEU A 78 -13.02 20.96 -21.48
C LEU A 78 -12.12 22.19 -21.60
N ILE A 79 -11.61 22.50 -22.79
CA ILE A 79 -10.73 23.66 -23.02
C ILE A 79 -11.36 24.99 -22.56
N PRO A 80 -12.66 25.27 -22.79
CA PRO A 80 -13.31 26.47 -22.28
C PRO A 80 -13.39 26.56 -20.75
N GLU A 81 -13.26 25.43 -20.03
CA GLU A 81 -13.29 25.38 -18.57
C GLU A 81 -11.91 25.65 -17.94
N LEU A 82 -10.85 25.74 -18.75
CA LEU A 82 -9.50 26.04 -18.25
C LEU A 82 -9.45 27.41 -17.58
N LEU A 83 -8.95 27.43 -16.34
CA LEU A 83 -8.77 28.66 -15.58
C LEU A 83 -7.41 29.29 -15.87
N PRO A 84 -7.32 30.64 -15.89
CA PRO A 84 -6.03 31.32 -15.95
C PRO A 84 -5.15 30.94 -14.78
N GLN A 85 -3.90 30.55 -15.06
CA GLN A 85 -2.87 30.38 -14.05
C GLN A 85 -2.11 31.68 -13.80
N SER A 86 -1.59 31.86 -12.58
CA SER A 86 -0.80 33.04 -12.24
C SER A 86 0.54 33.06 -12.99
N LEU A 87 0.82 34.17 -13.69
CA LEU A 87 2.13 34.42 -14.31
C LEU A 87 3.28 34.38 -13.29
N GLY A 88 3.00 34.71 -12.02
CA GLY A 88 4.00 34.72 -10.95
C GLY A 88 4.69 33.37 -10.75
N VAL A 89 4.03 32.25 -11.10
CA VAL A 89 4.62 30.90 -11.02
C VAL A 89 5.87 30.77 -11.90
N TYR A 90 5.92 31.46 -13.04
CA TYR A 90 7.07 31.43 -13.96
C TYR A 90 8.26 32.29 -13.50
N PHE A 91 8.04 33.19 -12.54
CA PHE A 91 9.09 34.06 -12.01
C PHE A 91 9.46 33.71 -10.56
N SER A 92 8.71 32.81 -9.92
CA SER A 92 8.96 32.39 -8.56
C SER A 92 10.00 31.28 -8.49
N THR A 93 10.90 31.38 -7.52
CA THR A 93 11.85 30.31 -7.20
C THR A 93 11.25 29.44 -6.11
N ALA A 94 11.18 28.13 -6.34
CA ALA A 94 10.80 27.18 -5.32
C ALA A 94 11.75 27.27 -4.13
N THR A 95 11.22 27.46 -2.93
CA THR A 95 11.94 27.50 -1.65
C THR A 95 11.83 26.19 -0.87
N TYR A 96 10.89 25.33 -1.25
CA TYR A 96 10.59 24.07 -0.56
C TYR A 96 10.09 23.01 -1.52
N ALA A 97 10.19 21.74 -1.12
CA ALA A 97 9.63 20.61 -1.82
C ALA A 97 9.08 19.59 -0.82
N ALA A 98 7.80 19.24 -0.95
CA ALA A 98 7.10 18.36 -0.01
C ALA A 98 7.71 16.95 0.13
N TRP A 99 8.35 16.43 -0.92
CA TRP A 99 9.01 15.12 -0.88
C TRP A 99 10.29 15.10 -0.03
N LEU A 100 10.74 16.24 0.52
CA LEU A 100 11.88 16.30 1.44
C LEU A 100 11.53 15.83 2.86
N ASP A 101 10.28 15.98 3.30
CA ASP A 101 9.85 15.72 4.67
C ASP A 101 8.51 14.97 4.78
N VAL A 102 7.87 14.66 3.65
CA VAL A 102 6.66 13.84 3.57
C VAL A 102 6.92 12.60 2.69
N PRO A 103 6.55 11.38 3.14
CA PRO A 103 6.53 10.19 2.28
C PRO A 103 5.74 10.47 1.00
N SER A 104 6.21 9.97 -0.14
CA SER A 104 5.69 10.44 -1.43
C SER A 104 5.46 9.34 -2.45
N THR A 105 4.42 9.54 -3.25
CA THR A 105 4.09 8.68 -4.39
C THR A 105 4.14 9.48 -5.68
N PHE A 106 4.68 8.90 -6.74
CA PHE A 106 4.67 9.48 -8.08
C PHE A 106 3.78 8.67 -9.02
N PHE A 107 2.80 9.31 -9.67
CA PHE A 107 1.99 8.73 -10.72
C PHE A 107 2.31 9.37 -12.06
N TYR A 108 2.51 8.58 -13.12
CA TYR A 108 2.74 9.12 -14.46
C TYR A 108 2.18 8.27 -15.61
N GLY A 109 1.87 8.89 -16.75
CA GLY A 109 1.53 8.19 -17.99
C GLY A 109 2.78 8.00 -18.86
N GLU A 110 2.93 6.84 -19.51
CA GLU A 110 4.10 6.55 -20.35
C GLU A 110 3.91 7.00 -21.81
N ALA A 111 2.66 7.23 -22.25
CA ALA A 111 2.30 7.47 -23.65
C ALA A 111 1.93 8.92 -23.98
N HIS A 112 2.33 9.89 -23.16
CA HIS A 112 2.01 11.29 -23.45
C HIS A 112 2.89 11.87 -24.58
N GLN A 113 2.37 12.85 -25.32
CA GLN A 113 3.11 13.60 -26.34
C GLN A 113 3.79 14.86 -25.78
N SER A 114 3.84 14.99 -24.45
CA SER A 114 4.47 16.09 -23.73
C SER A 114 5.96 15.85 -23.45
N SER A 115 6.62 16.83 -22.84
CA SER A 115 8.04 16.75 -22.44
C SER A 115 8.33 15.82 -21.25
N PHE A 116 7.31 15.15 -20.68
CA PHE A 116 7.42 14.35 -19.46
C PHE A 116 7.87 12.89 -19.66
N THR A 117 8.68 12.58 -20.67
CA THR A 117 8.90 11.17 -21.08
C THR A 117 9.34 10.30 -19.90
N PRO A 118 9.14 8.97 -19.95
CA PRO A 118 9.54 8.09 -18.85
C PRO A 118 10.97 8.33 -18.35
N GLN A 119 11.90 8.63 -19.26
CA GLN A 119 13.29 8.98 -18.91
C GLN A 119 13.40 10.29 -18.13
N VAL A 120 12.61 11.31 -18.48
CA VAL A 120 12.57 12.59 -17.73
C VAL A 120 11.96 12.37 -16.35
N VAL A 121 10.92 11.54 -16.24
CA VAL A 121 10.30 11.18 -14.95
C VAL A 121 11.29 10.42 -14.06
N GLU A 122 11.99 9.43 -14.62
CA GLU A 122 13.03 8.68 -13.93
C GLU A 122 14.15 9.59 -13.42
N MET A 123 14.69 10.48 -14.28
CA MET A 123 15.70 11.45 -13.86
C MET A 123 15.22 12.38 -12.74
N MET A 124 13.94 12.77 -12.73
CA MET A 124 13.38 13.58 -11.65
C MET A 124 13.30 12.81 -10.33
N ILE A 125 12.85 11.55 -10.39
CA ILE A 125 12.74 10.68 -9.20
C ILE A 125 14.13 10.41 -8.63
N GLU A 126 15.09 10.03 -9.47
CA GLU A 126 16.48 9.82 -9.06
C GLU A 126 17.09 11.09 -8.47
N GLY A 127 16.89 12.24 -9.10
CA GLY A 127 17.37 13.52 -8.60
C GLY A 127 16.79 13.88 -7.23
N ALA A 128 15.51 13.57 -6.98
CA ALA A 128 14.89 13.73 -5.67
C ALA A 128 15.47 12.74 -4.65
N GLN A 129 15.68 11.48 -5.05
CA GLN A 129 16.25 10.43 -4.20
C GLN A 129 17.70 10.69 -3.81
N MET A 130 18.49 11.35 -4.67
CA MET A 130 19.83 11.82 -4.34
C MET A 130 19.83 12.86 -3.20
N MET A 131 18.75 13.66 -3.08
CA MET A 131 18.60 14.66 -2.01
C MET A 131 17.94 14.07 -0.76
N ASN A 132 16.97 13.19 -0.94
CA ASN A 132 16.30 12.44 0.13
C ASN A 132 16.05 11.00 -0.35
N PRO A 133 16.78 9.99 0.14
CA PRO A 133 16.64 8.60 -0.30
C PRO A 133 15.23 7.99 -0.13
N THR A 134 14.36 8.62 0.65
CA THR A 134 12.97 8.19 0.87
C THR A 134 11.96 8.92 -0.02
N ALA A 135 12.41 9.82 -0.90
CA ALA A 135 11.55 10.50 -1.85
C ALA A 135 10.99 9.51 -2.90
N PHE A 136 9.70 9.65 -3.20
CA PHE A 136 8.98 8.82 -4.17
C PHE A 136 9.19 7.32 -3.94
N ASP A 137 8.94 6.87 -2.71
CA ASP A 137 9.07 5.47 -2.31
C ASP A 137 8.08 4.53 -3.03
N VAL A 138 7.02 5.09 -3.64
CA VAL A 138 6.13 4.39 -4.55
C VAL A 138 6.04 5.16 -5.87
N VAL A 139 6.15 4.43 -6.98
CA VAL A 139 5.98 4.98 -8.33
C VAL A 139 5.02 4.06 -9.08
N GLU A 140 3.92 4.60 -9.60
CA GLU A 140 2.97 3.86 -10.43
C GLU A 140 2.83 4.56 -11.79
N SER A 141 2.81 3.80 -12.87
CA SER A 141 2.65 4.34 -14.24
C SER A 141 1.36 3.87 -14.91
N LEU A 142 0.85 4.56 -15.93
CA LEU A 142 -0.06 4.01 -16.94
C LEU A 142 0.66 3.88 -18.28
N LYS A 143 0.77 2.66 -18.80
CA LYS A 143 1.50 2.39 -20.06
C LYS A 143 0.83 2.97 -21.30
N GLU A 144 -0.50 2.96 -21.34
CA GLU A 144 -1.28 3.27 -22.55
C GLU A 144 -1.73 4.74 -22.62
N ASP A 145 -1.38 5.58 -21.63
CA ASP A 145 -2.05 6.86 -21.49
C ASP A 145 -1.17 8.08 -21.28
N GLY A 146 -1.79 9.24 -21.55
CA GLY A 146 -1.17 10.54 -21.64
C GLY A 146 -1.11 11.34 -20.34
N HIS A 147 -1.16 12.68 -20.46
CA HIS A 147 -0.83 13.62 -19.39
C HIS A 147 -1.98 13.88 -18.41
N CYS A 148 -3.23 13.76 -18.84
CA CYS A 148 -4.44 13.94 -18.05
C CYS A 148 -5.21 12.63 -17.78
N PHE A 149 -4.52 11.56 -17.39
CA PHE A 149 -5.17 10.28 -17.05
C PHE A 149 -6.17 10.36 -15.90
N MET A 150 -6.19 11.46 -15.12
CA MET A 150 -7.26 11.69 -14.15
C MET A 150 -8.64 11.91 -14.79
N ILE A 151 -8.67 12.26 -16.08
CA ILE A 151 -9.89 12.47 -16.87
C ILE A 151 -10.19 11.24 -17.74
N SER A 152 -9.19 10.68 -18.43
CA SER A 152 -9.36 9.47 -19.26
C SER A 152 -9.51 8.19 -18.43
N HIS A 153 -8.85 8.11 -17.26
CA HIS A 153 -8.87 6.95 -16.34
C HIS A 153 -9.22 7.38 -14.89
N PRO A 154 -10.42 7.92 -14.65
CA PRO A 154 -10.82 8.42 -13.34
C PRO A 154 -10.88 7.30 -12.29
N GLU A 155 -11.26 6.08 -12.68
CA GLU A 155 -11.32 4.92 -11.79
C GLU A 155 -9.92 4.49 -11.35
N TRP A 156 -8.99 4.30 -12.29
CA TRP A 156 -7.59 4.00 -11.97
C TRP A 156 -6.99 5.06 -11.06
N THR A 157 -7.25 6.34 -11.34
CA THR A 157 -6.74 7.47 -10.55
C THR A 157 -7.28 7.44 -9.13
N ALA A 158 -8.59 7.21 -8.96
CA ALA A 158 -9.20 7.07 -7.65
C ALA A 158 -8.59 5.89 -6.87
N GLU A 159 -8.42 4.73 -7.52
CA GLU A 159 -7.80 3.57 -6.88
C GLU A 159 -6.33 3.79 -6.50
N ALA A 160 -5.55 4.44 -7.36
CA ALA A 160 -4.16 4.78 -7.08
C ALA A 160 -4.05 5.70 -5.86
N LEU A 161 -4.94 6.70 -5.76
CA LEU A 161 -5.03 7.57 -4.59
C LEU A 161 -5.42 6.82 -3.30
N ARG A 162 -6.36 5.87 -3.40
CA ARG A 162 -6.73 4.99 -2.28
C ARG A 162 -5.57 4.09 -1.84
N ARG A 163 -4.77 3.57 -2.78
CA ARG A 163 -3.54 2.82 -2.46
C ARG A 163 -2.51 3.70 -1.77
N ALA A 164 -2.28 4.91 -2.28
CA ALA A 164 -1.42 5.89 -1.63
C ALA A 164 -1.93 6.30 -0.23
N ALA A 165 -3.23 6.13 0.04
CA ALA A 165 -3.84 6.30 1.36
C ALA A 165 -3.57 5.18 2.35
N GLY A 166 -3.10 4.02 1.90
CA GLY A 166 -3.02 2.80 2.71
C GLY A 166 -4.34 2.06 2.88
N GLU A 167 -5.33 2.25 2.00
CA GLU A 167 -6.66 1.61 2.12
C GLU A 167 -6.58 0.07 2.07
N LYS A 168 -5.68 -0.48 1.23
CA LYS A 168 -5.52 -1.93 1.02
C LYS A 168 -5.26 -2.70 2.32
N THR A 169 -4.28 -2.26 3.12
CA THR A 169 -3.91 -2.91 4.39
C THR A 169 -5.05 -2.85 5.40
N THR A 170 -5.83 -1.76 5.38
CA THR A 170 -6.95 -1.54 6.30
C THR A 170 -8.15 -2.43 5.94
N LEU A 171 -8.44 -2.62 4.65
CA LEU A 171 -9.52 -3.51 4.19
C LEU A 171 -9.22 -4.99 4.49
N GLN A 172 -7.98 -5.43 4.26
CA GLN A 172 -7.54 -6.79 4.61
C GLN A 172 -7.75 -7.08 6.10
N TYR A 173 -7.43 -6.11 6.96
CA TYR A 173 -7.71 -6.21 8.39
C TYR A 173 -9.20 -6.43 8.69
N TYR A 174 -10.10 -5.62 8.10
CA TYR A 174 -11.54 -5.75 8.37
C TYR A 174 -12.11 -7.09 7.86
N LEU A 175 -11.72 -7.53 6.66
CA LEU A 175 -12.11 -8.85 6.13
C LEU A 175 -11.65 -10.00 7.04
N TRP A 176 -10.45 -9.89 7.59
CA TRP A 176 -9.90 -10.86 8.53
C TRP A 176 -10.66 -10.85 9.85
N LYS A 177 -10.80 -9.67 10.45
CA LYS A 177 -11.45 -9.46 11.75
C LYS A 177 -12.91 -9.89 11.74
N ASP A 178 -13.68 -9.40 10.78
CA ASP A 178 -15.12 -9.68 10.70
C ASP A 178 -15.38 -11.15 10.37
N GLY A 179 -14.44 -11.79 9.67
CA GLY A 179 -14.46 -13.21 9.40
C GLY A 179 -14.17 -14.11 10.62
N LEU A 180 -13.30 -13.67 11.53
CA LEU A 180 -12.99 -14.41 12.77
C LEU A 180 -13.95 -14.09 13.91
N ASN A 181 -14.53 -12.90 13.92
CA ASN A 181 -15.39 -12.38 14.98
C ASN A 181 -14.69 -12.31 16.36
N TYR A 182 -13.36 -12.22 16.37
CA TYR A 182 -12.53 -11.95 17.55
C TYR A 182 -11.21 -11.27 17.14
N LEU A 183 -10.60 -10.53 18.06
CA LEU A 183 -9.27 -9.90 17.87
C LEU A 183 -8.12 -10.81 18.32
N LEU A 184 -8.33 -11.56 19.40
CA LEU A 184 -7.46 -12.63 19.89
C LEU A 184 -8.31 -13.88 20.05
N HIS A 185 -7.74 -15.04 19.77
CA HIS A 185 -8.48 -16.29 19.89
C HIS A 185 -9.02 -16.46 21.31
N PRO A 186 -10.29 -16.87 21.51
CA PRO A 186 -10.93 -16.91 22.83
C PRO A 186 -10.25 -17.80 23.88
N THR A 187 -9.37 -18.72 23.45
CA THR A 187 -8.58 -19.58 24.36
C THR A 187 -7.35 -18.90 24.95
N ILE A 188 -6.95 -17.73 24.44
CA ILE A 188 -5.84 -16.95 24.96
C ILE A 188 -6.36 -16.10 26.13
N PRO A 189 -5.88 -16.31 27.37
CA PRO A 189 -6.36 -15.56 28.52
C PRO A 189 -5.97 -14.08 28.45
N THR A 190 -6.97 -13.20 28.53
CA THR A 190 -6.80 -11.73 28.47
C THR A 190 -7.28 -11.02 29.74
N THR A 191 -7.59 -11.78 30.80
CA THR A 191 -8.17 -11.25 32.05
C THR A 191 -7.15 -10.56 32.95
N SER A 192 -5.85 -10.85 32.79
CA SER A 192 -4.82 -10.21 33.61
C SER A 192 -4.62 -8.75 33.23
N ARG A 193 -4.36 -7.90 34.22
CA ARG A 193 -4.23 -6.44 34.04
C ARG A 193 -2.80 -6.01 33.70
N ASP A 194 -1.83 -6.89 33.85
CA ASP A 194 -0.39 -6.65 33.70
C ASP A 194 0.19 -7.31 32.43
N LEU A 195 -0.68 -7.70 31.50
CA LEU A 195 -0.26 -8.31 30.24
C LEU A 195 0.63 -7.37 29.43
N LYS A 196 1.62 -7.95 28.76
CA LYS A 196 2.43 -7.32 27.73
C LYS A 196 2.17 -8.04 26.41
N ILE A 197 1.55 -7.35 25.48
CA ILE A 197 1.15 -7.90 24.18
C ILE A 197 1.95 -7.19 23.08
N THR A 198 2.40 -7.96 22.10
CA THR A 198 3.05 -7.41 20.91
C THR A 198 2.40 -7.90 19.63
N GLU A 199 2.44 -7.07 18.59
CA GLU A 199 2.12 -7.43 17.21
C GLU A 199 3.37 -7.25 16.37
N ILE A 200 3.64 -8.21 15.50
CA ILE A 200 4.74 -8.19 14.54
C ILE A 200 4.22 -7.75 13.18
N GLY A 201 4.89 -6.77 12.56
CA GLY A 201 4.45 -6.25 11.27
C GLY A 201 3.17 -5.44 11.39
N VAL A 202 3.17 -4.50 12.33
CA VAL A 202 2.02 -3.69 12.76
C VAL A 202 1.30 -2.97 11.61
N GLY A 203 2.00 -2.61 10.54
CA GLY A 203 1.40 -1.96 9.37
C GLY A 203 0.71 -0.63 9.73
N THR A 204 -0.62 -0.57 9.63
CA THR A 204 -1.39 0.64 10.00
C THR A 204 -1.67 0.76 11.50
N GLY A 205 -1.38 -0.28 12.30
CA GLY A 205 -1.65 -0.32 13.74
C GLY A 205 -3.12 -0.40 14.13
N VAL A 206 -4.01 -0.66 13.16
CA VAL A 206 -5.46 -0.74 13.38
C VAL A 206 -5.85 -1.84 14.37
N TRP A 207 -5.19 -3.00 14.31
CA TRP A 207 -5.45 -4.11 15.23
C TRP A 207 -5.19 -3.73 16.69
N PHE A 208 -4.04 -3.10 16.97
CA PHE A 208 -3.73 -2.61 18.31
C PHE A 208 -4.72 -1.55 18.82
N ILE A 209 -5.14 -0.62 17.97
CA ILE A 209 -6.08 0.42 18.38
C ILE A 209 -7.43 -0.23 18.76
N GLU A 210 -7.88 -1.24 18.03
CA GLU A 210 -9.10 -1.97 18.40
C GLU A 210 -8.89 -2.81 19.66
N LEU A 211 -7.76 -3.54 19.78
CA LEU A 211 -7.46 -4.35 20.95
C LEU A 211 -7.35 -3.52 22.24
N ALA A 212 -6.73 -2.35 22.16
CA ALA A 212 -6.59 -1.42 23.29
C ALA A 212 -7.95 -0.99 23.85
N ARG A 213 -9.01 -1.00 23.03
CA ARG A 213 -10.38 -0.63 23.46
C ARG A 213 -11.09 -1.76 24.19
N THR A 214 -10.63 -3.00 24.01
CA THR A 214 -11.22 -4.19 24.66
C THR A 214 -10.48 -4.60 25.93
N LEU A 215 -9.26 -4.08 26.15
CA LEU A 215 -8.41 -4.45 27.29
C LEU A 215 -8.31 -3.32 28.33
N PRO A 216 -7.99 -3.64 29.59
CA PRO A 216 -7.66 -2.62 30.59
C PRO A 216 -6.49 -1.75 30.13
N SER A 217 -6.54 -0.45 30.41
CA SER A 217 -5.46 0.50 30.05
C SER A 217 -4.12 0.24 30.73
N THR A 218 -4.07 -0.71 31.66
CA THR A 218 -2.85 -1.18 32.34
C THR A 218 -2.08 -2.23 31.53
N VAL A 219 -2.73 -2.85 30.54
CA VAL A 219 -2.08 -3.78 29.60
C VAL A 219 -1.16 -3.00 28.69
N GLN A 220 0.10 -3.40 28.59
CA GLN A 220 1.08 -2.79 27.70
C GLN A 220 0.99 -3.41 26.31
N LEU A 221 0.94 -2.57 25.28
CA LEU A 221 0.82 -2.94 23.88
C LEU A 221 2.04 -2.40 23.12
N ASP A 222 2.95 -3.26 22.70
CA ASP A 222 4.18 -2.86 22.02
C ASP A 222 4.18 -3.36 20.57
N GLY A 223 4.05 -2.44 19.62
CA GLY A 223 4.07 -2.78 18.20
C GLY A 223 5.47 -2.77 17.61
N LEU A 224 5.87 -3.92 17.04
CA LEU A 224 7.19 -4.17 16.49
C LEU A 224 7.13 -4.20 14.96
N ASP A 225 7.91 -3.34 14.33
CA ASP A 225 7.97 -3.25 12.87
C ASP A 225 9.30 -2.64 12.41
N PHE A 226 9.64 -2.82 11.14
CA PHE A 226 10.89 -2.31 10.57
C PHE A 226 10.81 -0.82 10.18
N SER A 227 9.61 -0.24 10.02
CA SER A 227 9.46 1.18 9.61
C SER A 227 8.25 1.87 10.24
N PHE A 228 8.33 3.19 10.49
CA PHE A 228 7.22 3.98 11.05
C PHE A 228 6.29 4.68 10.04
N THR A 229 6.31 4.26 8.78
CA THR A 229 5.69 4.99 7.66
C THR A 229 4.16 4.98 7.71
N GLN A 230 3.54 3.90 8.19
CA GLN A 230 2.10 3.69 8.11
C GLN A 230 1.33 3.99 9.42
N TYR A 231 2.04 4.37 10.50
CA TYR A 231 1.39 4.49 11.82
C TYR A 231 0.58 5.77 12.02
N PRO A 232 -0.43 5.73 12.90
CA PRO A 232 -1.04 6.93 13.47
C PRO A 232 -0.02 7.73 14.31
N PRO A 233 -0.18 9.05 14.46
CA PRO A 233 0.55 9.87 15.43
C PRO A 233 0.54 9.25 16.84
N LYS A 234 1.69 9.29 17.54
CA LYS A 234 1.79 8.80 18.93
C LYS A 234 0.73 9.41 19.85
N ASP A 235 0.45 10.71 19.70
CA ASP A 235 -0.54 11.43 20.52
C ASP A 235 -2.00 11.02 20.25
N TRP A 236 -2.24 10.24 19.20
CA TRP A 236 -3.57 9.68 18.89
C TRP A 236 -3.78 8.31 19.52
N LEU A 237 -2.71 7.72 20.04
CA LEU A 237 -2.75 6.38 20.58
C LEU A 237 -3.10 6.42 22.07
N PRO A 238 -3.80 5.39 22.56
CA PRO A 238 -3.81 5.07 23.97
C PRO A 238 -2.39 5.08 24.56
N LYS A 239 -2.26 5.61 25.78
CA LYS A 239 -0.95 5.79 26.45
C LYS A 239 -0.19 4.47 26.68
N ASN A 240 -0.90 3.36 26.63
CA ASN A 240 -0.37 2.02 26.79
C ASN A 240 0.08 1.38 25.46
N ILE A 241 0.07 2.12 24.34
CA ILE A 241 0.66 1.69 23.06
C ILE A 241 2.03 2.33 22.86
N LEU A 242 3.03 1.51 22.53
CA LEU A 242 4.37 1.95 22.15
C LEU A 242 4.77 1.32 20.82
N TRP A 243 5.32 2.14 19.91
CA TRP A 243 5.93 1.64 18.68
C TRP A 243 7.43 1.44 18.89
N ILE A 244 7.93 0.26 18.51
CA ILE A 244 9.33 -0.15 18.64
C ILE A 244 9.83 -0.56 17.26
N MET A 245 10.88 0.11 16.79
CA MET A 245 11.53 -0.27 15.54
C MET A 245 12.34 -1.54 15.78
N GLN A 246 11.95 -2.65 15.16
CA GLN A 246 12.63 -3.93 15.26
C GLN A 246 12.53 -4.67 13.93
N ASN A 247 13.68 -5.03 13.35
CA ASN A 247 13.71 -6.04 12.31
C ASN A 247 13.50 -7.42 12.96
N ILE A 248 12.36 -8.06 12.72
CA ILE A 248 12.03 -9.34 13.36
C ILE A 248 12.92 -10.51 12.92
N PHE A 249 13.62 -10.37 11.80
CA PHE A 249 14.57 -11.36 11.31
C PHE A 249 15.99 -11.19 11.90
N ALA A 250 16.27 -10.04 12.53
CA ALA A 250 17.53 -9.77 13.23
C ALA A 250 17.42 -10.13 14.72
N GLU A 251 18.56 -10.22 15.40
CA GLU A 251 18.59 -10.49 16.85
C GLU A 251 17.71 -9.46 17.61
N PRO A 252 16.79 -9.91 18.48
CA PRO A 252 15.94 -9.00 19.23
C PRO A 252 16.74 -8.14 20.20
N LEU A 253 16.37 -6.87 20.33
CA LEU A 253 16.89 -6.00 21.39
C LEU A 253 16.76 -6.69 22.74
N MET A 254 17.78 -6.55 23.59
CA MET A 254 17.85 -7.24 24.89
C MET A 254 16.61 -6.98 25.76
N GLU A 255 16.05 -5.77 25.70
CA GLU A 255 14.85 -5.37 26.43
C GLU A 255 13.57 -6.08 25.98
N LEU A 256 13.54 -6.67 24.79
CA LEU A 256 12.39 -7.39 24.24
C LEU A 256 12.41 -8.88 24.62
N GLN A 257 13.56 -9.42 25.02
CA GLN A 257 13.71 -10.84 25.30
C GLN A 257 12.90 -11.24 26.54
N GLY A 258 12.09 -12.30 26.42
CA GLY A 258 11.21 -12.77 27.49
C GLY A 258 10.21 -11.73 27.98
N LYS A 259 9.81 -10.75 27.16
CA LYS A 259 8.96 -9.63 27.57
C LYS A 259 7.47 -9.89 27.43
N TYR A 260 7.06 -10.65 26.41
CA TYR A 260 5.66 -10.67 25.97
C TYR A 260 4.89 -11.91 26.42
N ASP A 261 3.70 -11.68 26.97
CA ASP A 261 2.73 -12.71 27.34
C ASP A 261 1.96 -13.20 26.11
N ILE A 262 1.72 -12.31 25.14
CA ILE A 262 1.01 -12.62 23.89
C ILE A 262 1.75 -11.96 22.74
N ILE A 263 2.04 -12.73 21.69
CA ILE A 263 2.63 -12.30 20.43
C ILE A 263 1.60 -12.55 19.34
N HIS A 264 1.21 -11.52 18.61
CA HIS A 264 0.30 -11.59 17.49
C HIS A 264 1.06 -11.43 16.18
N VAL A 265 0.77 -12.29 15.21
CA VAL A 265 1.26 -12.22 13.83
C VAL A 265 0.07 -12.45 12.92
N GLN A 266 -0.14 -11.60 11.93
CA GLN A 266 -1.27 -11.70 11.02
C GLN A 266 -0.84 -11.29 9.61
N LEU A 267 -1.20 -12.12 8.62
CA LEU A 267 -0.99 -11.83 7.19
C LEU A 267 0.45 -11.40 6.87
N PHE A 268 1.42 -11.98 7.59
CA PHE A 268 2.83 -11.61 7.52
C PHE A 268 3.60 -12.50 6.55
N ILE A 269 2.99 -13.60 6.10
CA ILE A 269 3.62 -14.62 5.26
C ILE A 269 4.26 -14.04 3.99
N THR A 270 3.65 -13.03 3.34
CA THR A 270 4.18 -12.35 2.15
C THR A 270 5.43 -11.51 2.42
N SER A 271 5.74 -11.22 3.69
CA SER A 271 6.95 -10.48 4.09
C SER A 271 8.17 -11.39 4.30
N ILE A 272 8.00 -12.72 4.18
CA ILE A 272 9.06 -13.73 4.33
C ILE A 272 9.69 -13.99 2.96
N ARG A 273 10.65 -13.14 2.56
CA ARG A 273 11.19 -13.09 1.18
C ARG A 273 11.94 -14.33 0.69
N ASP A 274 12.52 -15.11 1.61
CA ASP A 274 13.35 -16.29 1.26
C ASP A 274 12.69 -17.63 1.66
N GLY A 275 11.39 -17.62 1.98
CA GLY A 275 10.67 -18.78 2.53
C GLY A 275 11.16 -19.27 3.90
N ASN A 276 12.22 -18.66 4.44
CA ASN A 276 12.85 -19.07 5.69
C ASN A 276 12.30 -18.29 6.90
N SER A 277 11.25 -18.84 7.52
CA SER A 277 10.66 -18.31 8.75
C SER A 277 11.42 -18.69 10.02
N VAL A 278 12.47 -19.53 9.94
CA VAL A 278 13.13 -20.12 11.12
C VAL A 278 13.75 -19.05 12.01
N SER A 279 14.44 -18.06 11.43
CA SER A 279 15.05 -16.97 12.20
C SER A 279 14.00 -16.12 12.91
N MET A 280 12.89 -15.80 12.23
CA MET A 280 11.75 -15.11 12.82
C MET A 280 11.16 -15.94 13.96
N LEU A 281 10.83 -17.22 13.75
CA LEU A 281 10.27 -18.10 14.78
C LEU A 281 11.17 -18.19 16.02
N LYS A 282 12.49 -18.33 15.83
CA LYS A 282 13.47 -18.30 16.94
C LYS A 282 13.38 -16.99 17.71
N ASN A 283 13.26 -15.87 17.01
CA ASN A 283 13.15 -14.54 17.63
C ASN A 283 11.81 -14.35 18.35
N LEU A 284 10.69 -14.83 17.80
CA LEU A 284 9.39 -14.83 18.49
C LEU A 284 9.46 -15.63 19.80
N ILE A 285 10.10 -16.80 19.77
CA ILE A 285 10.32 -17.61 20.98
C ILE A 285 11.22 -16.88 21.99
N LYS A 286 12.26 -16.17 21.53
CA LYS A 286 13.15 -15.38 22.40
C LYS A 286 12.41 -14.24 23.10
N ILE A 287 11.56 -13.49 22.39
CA ILE A 287 10.82 -12.37 22.98
C ILE A 287 9.59 -12.82 23.80
N SER A 288 9.13 -14.05 23.60
CA SER A 288 8.04 -14.66 24.38
C SER A 288 8.49 -15.04 25.80
N LYS A 289 7.68 -14.67 26.79
CA LYS A 289 7.81 -15.16 28.17
C LYS A 289 7.59 -16.68 28.23
N PRO A 290 8.20 -17.38 29.19
CA PRO A 290 7.74 -18.72 29.57
C PRO A 290 6.24 -18.71 29.86
N GLY A 291 5.48 -19.64 29.30
CA GLY A 291 4.01 -19.66 29.38
C GLY A 291 3.28 -18.71 28.43
N GLY A 292 4.00 -17.88 27.66
CA GLY A 292 3.44 -16.92 26.71
C GLY A 292 2.85 -17.57 25.45
N TYR A 293 1.95 -16.85 24.80
CA TYR A 293 1.23 -17.28 23.61
C TYR A 293 1.80 -16.63 22.35
N ILE A 294 1.88 -17.40 21.27
CA ILE A 294 2.09 -16.90 19.91
C ILE A 294 0.83 -17.24 19.12
N SER A 295 0.09 -16.21 18.72
CA SER A 295 -1.09 -16.28 17.86
C SER A 295 -0.69 -15.86 16.46
N TRP A 296 -0.65 -16.82 15.54
CA TRP A 296 -0.32 -16.57 14.15
C TRP A 296 -1.52 -16.91 13.26
N GLY A 297 -2.07 -15.89 12.59
CA GLY A 297 -3.15 -16.03 11.63
C GLY A 297 -2.72 -15.81 10.18
N GLU A 298 -2.99 -16.80 9.32
CA GLU A 298 -2.73 -16.72 7.88
C GLU A 298 -3.88 -17.31 7.06
N TRP A 299 -3.93 -16.91 5.79
CA TRP A 299 -4.77 -17.62 4.83
C TRP A 299 -4.33 -19.08 4.73
N ASP A 300 -5.29 -20.01 4.78
CA ASP A 300 -5.02 -21.41 4.54
C ASP A 300 -4.95 -21.69 3.05
N VAL A 301 -3.85 -21.27 2.43
CA VAL A 301 -3.64 -21.45 0.98
C VAL A 301 -3.58 -22.93 0.57
N ALA A 302 -3.38 -23.85 1.51
CA ALA A 302 -3.24 -25.28 1.23
C ALA A 302 -4.59 -25.99 1.01
N THR A 303 -5.70 -25.40 1.47
CA THR A 303 -7.05 -26.02 1.42
C THR A 303 -8.07 -25.19 0.65
N TRP A 304 -7.62 -24.20 -0.11
CA TRP A 304 -8.50 -23.32 -0.89
C TRP A 304 -9.32 -24.06 -1.94
N GLU A 305 -10.61 -23.75 -1.99
CA GLU A 305 -11.56 -24.26 -2.97
C GLU A 305 -12.26 -23.08 -3.67
N VAL A 306 -12.28 -23.12 -5.01
CA VAL A 306 -12.96 -22.12 -5.84
C VAL A 306 -14.37 -22.61 -6.11
N ILE A 307 -15.38 -21.88 -5.63
CA ILE A 307 -16.79 -22.26 -5.80
C ILE A 307 -17.44 -21.33 -6.82
N ARG A 308 -17.94 -21.90 -7.91
CA ARG A 308 -18.70 -21.17 -8.95
C ARG A 308 -20.18 -21.18 -8.65
N ILE A 309 -20.85 -20.06 -8.87
CA ILE A 309 -22.29 -19.94 -8.65
C ILE A 309 -23.04 -20.48 -9.87
N PRO A 310 -24.04 -21.38 -9.72
CA PRO A 310 -24.71 -22.04 -10.85
C PRO A 310 -25.42 -21.10 -11.86
N SER A 311 -25.73 -19.87 -11.43
CA SER A 311 -26.43 -18.85 -12.23
C SER A 311 -25.50 -17.92 -12.99
N ALA A 312 -24.19 -18.16 -12.96
CA ALA A 312 -23.23 -17.34 -13.68
C ALA A 312 -23.50 -17.41 -15.20
N PRO A 313 -23.62 -16.28 -15.92
CA PRO A 313 -24.03 -16.23 -17.32
C PRO A 313 -22.96 -16.74 -18.30
N SER A 314 -21.71 -16.89 -17.86
CA SER A 314 -20.62 -17.47 -18.66
C SER A 314 -20.58 -18.99 -18.48
N GLN A 315 -20.72 -19.75 -19.57
CA GLN A 315 -20.58 -21.21 -19.57
C GLN A 315 -19.27 -21.71 -20.21
N ASP A 316 -18.51 -20.85 -20.87
CA ASP A 316 -17.15 -21.15 -21.36
C ASP A 316 -16.36 -19.86 -21.63
N ASN A 317 -15.05 -19.88 -21.39
CA ASN A 317 -14.21 -18.66 -21.29
C ASN A 317 -13.72 -18.08 -22.64
N ASN A 318 -14.14 -18.65 -23.77
CA ASN A 318 -13.59 -18.31 -25.09
C ASN A 318 -14.05 -16.93 -25.64
N GLU A 319 -15.12 -16.33 -25.10
CA GLU A 319 -15.71 -15.11 -25.67
C GLU A 319 -14.99 -13.81 -25.25
N LEU A 320 -14.26 -13.82 -24.11
CA LEU A 320 -13.34 -12.73 -23.74
C LEU A 320 -11.93 -12.97 -24.29
N GLU A 321 -11.49 -14.23 -24.36
CA GLU A 321 -10.22 -14.61 -24.98
C GLU A 321 -10.16 -14.24 -26.47
N GLN A 322 -11.24 -14.35 -27.24
CA GLN A 322 -11.21 -14.00 -28.67
C GLN A 322 -11.10 -12.48 -28.94
N SER A 323 -11.51 -11.61 -28.01
CA SER A 323 -11.38 -10.16 -28.19
C SER A 323 -10.06 -9.61 -27.61
N GLU A 324 -9.52 -10.23 -26.55
CA GLU A 324 -8.30 -9.77 -25.86
C GLU A 324 -7.02 -10.51 -26.35
N ASN A 325 -7.06 -11.80 -26.70
CA ASN A 325 -5.86 -12.56 -27.12
C ASN A 325 -5.35 -12.21 -28.53
N THR A 326 -6.19 -11.71 -29.44
CA THR A 326 -5.71 -11.29 -30.77
C THR A 326 -4.85 -10.03 -30.68
N ARG A 327 -5.07 -9.16 -29.68
CA ARG A 327 -4.31 -7.93 -29.47
C ARG A 327 -3.05 -8.14 -28.64
N LEU A 328 -3.14 -8.95 -27.57
CA LEU A 328 -2.04 -9.15 -26.61
C LEU A 328 -0.89 -10.04 -27.12
N ARG A 329 -1.16 -11.02 -28.01
CA ARG A 329 -0.11 -11.89 -28.58
C ARG A 329 0.80 -11.20 -29.61
N GLN A 330 0.40 -10.05 -30.16
CA GLN A 330 1.24 -9.30 -31.10
C GLN A 330 2.21 -8.35 -30.41
N GLU A 331 1.92 -7.89 -29.19
CA GLU A 331 2.62 -6.74 -28.62
C GLU A 331 3.65 -7.07 -27.53
N LYS A 332 3.35 -7.88 -26.49
CA LYS A 332 4.33 -8.18 -25.41
C LYS A 332 4.06 -9.52 -24.68
N PRO A 333 4.95 -10.52 -24.78
CA PRO A 333 4.73 -11.87 -24.21
C PRO A 333 4.78 -11.99 -22.68
N ASP A 334 5.39 -11.03 -21.96
CA ASP A 334 5.94 -11.33 -20.62
C ASP A 334 5.34 -10.60 -19.41
N LEU A 335 4.28 -9.76 -19.51
CA LEU A 335 3.71 -9.13 -18.29
C LEU A 335 2.24 -8.69 -18.42
N VAL A 336 1.39 -9.25 -17.55
CA VAL A 336 -0.05 -8.97 -17.37
C VAL A 336 -0.28 -7.83 -16.36
N ARG A 337 -1.37 -7.04 -16.50
CA ARG A 337 -1.76 -5.96 -15.56
C ARG A 337 -3.19 -6.11 -15.00
N VAL A 338 -3.31 -5.54 -13.79
CA VAL A 338 -4.15 -5.87 -12.62
C VAL A 338 -5.47 -5.05 -12.33
N SER A 339 -6.71 -5.55 -12.20
CA SER A 339 -7.95 -4.86 -11.73
C SER A 339 -8.58 -5.34 -10.38
N SER A 340 -8.77 -4.46 -9.39
CA SER A 340 -9.68 -4.55 -8.21
C SER A 340 -9.58 -5.74 -7.20
N VAL A 341 -9.60 -5.44 -5.89
CA VAL A 341 -9.72 -6.30 -4.67
C VAL A 341 -9.38 -7.81 -4.75
N ALA A 342 -10.03 -8.61 -5.60
CA ALA A 342 -9.65 -10.00 -5.92
C ALA A 342 -8.20 -10.12 -6.41
N ASP A 343 -7.72 -9.07 -7.06
CA ASP A 343 -6.40 -8.98 -7.65
C ASP A 343 -5.27 -8.70 -6.67
N THR A 344 -5.61 -8.07 -5.55
CA THR A 344 -4.71 -7.97 -4.40
C THR A 344 -4.53 -9.32 -3.71
N TRP A 345 -5.59 -10.13 -3.67
CA TRP A 345 -5.54 -11.51 -3.22
C TRP A 345 -4.75 -12.35 -4.22
N MET A 346 -5.01 -12.27 -5.54
CA MET A 346 -4.21 -12.97 -6.56
C MET A 346 -2.72 -12.63 -6.51
N MET A 347 -2.35 -11.34 -6.34
CA MET A 347 -0.95 -10.96 -6.18
C MET A 347 -0.32 -11.48 -4.88
N ALA A 348 -1.04 -11.42 -3.76
CA ALA A 348 -0.54 -11.98 -2.49
C ALA A 348 -0.39 -13.51 -2.59
N SER A 349 -1.32 -14.18 -3.27
CA SER A 349 -1.31 -15.62 -3.53
C SER A 349 -0.19 -16.02 -4.49
N GLN A 350 0.09 -15.22 -5.52
CA GLN A 350 1.21 -15.44 -6.45
C GLN A 350 2.55 -15.28 -5.74
N GLU A 351 2.68 -14.27 -4.88
CA GLU A 351 3.89 -14.07 -4.06
C GLU A 351 4.09 -15.22 -3.06
N ILE A 352 3.01 -15.71 -2.41
CA ILE A 352 3.08 -16.89 -1.54
C ILE A 352 3.48 -18.14 -2.34
N ALA A 353 2.94 -18.31 -3.54
CA ALA A 353 3.28 -19.46 -4.38
C ALA A 353 4.75 -19.43 -4.82
N ALA A 354 5.26 -18.26 -5.24
CA ALA A 354 6.62 -18.10 -5.72
C ALA A 354 7.68 -18.07 -4.60
N SER A 355 7.45 -17.32 -3.53
CA SER A 355 8.46 -17.08 -2.49
C SER A 355 8.49 -18.16 -1.40
N ILE A 356 7.45 -18.99 -1.30
CA ILE A 356 7.30 -19.95 -0.19
C ILE A 356 7.02 -21.35 -0.71
N LEU A 357 5.96 -21.55 -1.50
CA LEU A 357 5.55 -22.90 -1.89
C LEU A 357 6.54 -23.56 -2.86
N ASP A 358 7.18 -22.81 -3.75
CA ASP A 358 8.28 -23.31 -4.59
C ASP A 358 9.45 -23.82 -3.74
N GLY A 359 9.76 -23.14 -2.64
CA GLY A 359 10.85 -23.49 -1.72
C GLY A 359 10.58 -24.73 -0.86
N LEU A 360 9.31 -25.11 -0.68
CA LEU A 360 8.91 -26.33 0.06
C LEU A 360 9.02 -27.60 -0.80
N GLY A 361 9.15 -27.47 -2.12
CA GLY A 361 9.26 -28.58 -3.07
C GLY A 361 7.94 -29.34 -3.28
N GLY A 362 7.96 -30.33 -4.18
CA GLY A 362 6.80 -31.17 -4.47
C GLY A 362 5.73 -30.53 -5.39
N GLY A 363 6.06 -29.45 -6.11
CA GLY A 363 5.20 -28.85 -7.13
C GLY A 363 4.02 -28.01 -6.60
N GLN A 364 3.99 -27.73 -5.29
CA GLN A 364 2.89 -27.02 -4.65
C GLN A 364 2.76 -25.56 -5.10
N GLY A 365 3.89 -24.90 -5.40
CA GLY A 365 3.88 -23.55 -5.97
C GLY A 365 3.33 -23.52 -7.39
N ASP A 366 3.62 -24.53 -8.22
CA ASP A 366 3.04 -24.65 -9.57
C ASP A 366 1.54 -24.94 -9.52
N VAL A 367 1.10 -25.78 -8.57
CA VAL A 367 -0.34 -26.05 -8.32
C VAL A 367 -1.05 -24.77 -7.87
N ALA A 368 -0.47 -24.02 -6.93
CA ALA A 368 -1.03 -22.77 -6.46
C ALA A 368 -1.09 -21.71 -7.57
N LYS A 369 -0.02 -21.54 -8.37
CA LYS A 369 -0.01 -20.63 -9.53
C LYS A 369 -1.05 -21.02 -10.57
N SER A 370 -1.18 -22.30 -10.89
CA SER A 370 -2.21 -22.82 -11.81
C SER A 370 -3.62 -22.52 -11.32
N LEU A 371 -3.89 -22.69 -10.02
CA LEU A 371 -5.16 -22.34 -9.38
C LEU A 371 -5.40 -20.82 -9.39
N ILE A 372 -4.37 -20.01 -9.18
CA ILE A 372 -4.48 -18.54 -9.23
C ILE A 372 -4.75 -18.06 -10.66
N GLU A 373 -4.12 -18.68 -11.66
CA GLU A 373 -4.37 -18.45 -13.08
C GLU A 373 -5.77 -18.93 -13.50
N GLU A 374 -6.28 -20.01 -12.91
CA GLU A 374 -7.67 -20.46 -13.08
C GLU A 374 -8.65 -19.44 -12.49
N VAL A 375 -8.43 -18.95 -11.27
CA VAL A 375 -9.28 -17.92 -10.65
C VAL A 375 -9.28 -16.61 -11.42
N GLY A 376 -8.12 -16.18 -11.92
CA GLY A 376 -8.00 -14.95 -12.73
C GLY A 376 -8.79 -15.00 -14.04
N ARG A 377 -8.95 -16.20 -14.61
CA ARG A 377 -9.74 -16.46 -15.84
C ARG A 377 -11.25 -16.37 -15.62
N ASP A 378 -11.74 -16.47 -14.38
CA ASP A 378 -13.14 -16.79 -14.09
C ASP A 378 -13.86 -15.78 -13.17
N ARG A 379 -13.24 -14.61 -12.93
CA ARG A 379 -13.59 -13.61 -11.90
C ARG A 379 -14.99 -12.96 -11.94
N GLY A 380 -15.82 -13.26 -12.93
CA GLY A 380 -17.10 -12.56 -13.18
C GLY A 380 -18.19 -12.82 -12.14
N ASP A 381 -18.19 -13.98 -11.46
CA ASP A 381 -19.20 -14.39 -10.48
C ASP A 381 -18.68 -15.51 -9.53
N ILE A 382 -17.48 -15.34 -8.94
CA ILE A 382 -16.88 -16.31 -8.01
C ILE A 382 -17.14 -15.92 -6.56
N ALA A 383 -17.56 -16.88 -5.74
CA ALA A 383 -17.54 -16.79 -4.29
C ALA A 383 -16.37 -17.62 -3.74
N PHE A 384 -15.49 -16.99 -2.96
CA PHE A 384 -14.37 -17.67 -2.32
C PHE A 384 -14.76 -18.20 -0.94
N ASN A 385 -14.52 -19.49 -0.68
CA ASN A 385 -14.46 -19.99 0.68
C ASN A 385 -13.03 -19.84 1.20
N LEU A 386 -12.75 -18.67 1.79
CA LEU A 386 -11.45 -18.43 2.40
C LEU A 386 -11.38 -19.18 3.73
N GLN A 387 -10.87 -20.41 3.70
CA GLN A 387 -10.47 -21.09 4.92
C GLN A 387 -9.31 -20.33 5.57
N ARG A 388 -9.35 -20.23 6.90
CA ARG A 388 -8.37 -19.50 7.71
C ARG A 388 -7.74 -20.46 8.69
N VAL A 389 -6.43 -20.40 8.85
CA VAL A 389 -5.71 -21.17 9.86
C VAL A 389 -5.16 -20.22 10.92
N ILE A 390 -5.57 -20.45 12.16
CA ILE A 390 -5.01 -19.79 13.34
C ILE A 390 -4.18 -20.82 14.10
N THR A 391 -2.88 -20.61 14.16
CA THR A 391 -1.98 -21.43 14.98
C THR A 391 -1.72 -20.73 16.30
N ILE A 392 -1.97 -21.45 17.39
CA ILE A 392 -1.73 -20.97 18.75
C ILE A 392 -0.64 -21.83 19.38
N GLY A 393 0.54 -21.26 19.56
CA GLY A 393 1.65 -21.87 20.29
C GLY A 393 1.70 -21.33 21.73
N LYS A 394 1.91 -22.19 22.72
CA LYS A 394 2.22 -21.79 24.09
C LYS A 394 3.65 -22.23 24.43
N LYS A 395 4.51 -21.29 24.82
CA LYS A 395 5.86 -21.60 25.25
C LYS A 395 5.82 -22.35 26.59
N GLN A 396 6.44 -23.52 26.65
CA GLN A 396 6.52 -24.29 27.91
C GLN A 396 7.46 -23.61 28.92
N PHE A 397 7.27 -23.94 30.19
CA PHE A 397 8.00 -23.36 31.32
C PHE A 397 9.49 -23.71 31.32
#